data_AF-E3CDE2-F1
#
_entry.id   AF-E3CDE2-F1
#
_cell.length_a   1.000
_cell.length_b   1.000
_cell.length_c   1.000
_cell.angle_alpha   90.00
_cell.angle_beta   90.00
_cell.angle_gamma   90.00
#
_symmetry.space_group_name_H-M   'P 1'
#
loop_
_entity.id
_entity.type
_entity.pdbx_description
1 polymer ?
#
loop_
_entity_poly.entity_id
_entity_poly.type
_entity_poly.pdbx_seq_one_letter_code
_entity_poly.pdbx_strand_id
1 'polypeptide(L)'
;MKVKTTNRESIETIFTEALAIPSFTNTDTEQGIEAYLDQRLAQIPYFKEHPNQFGRYMVPQDHLHRSVNWALVDKGKKKQLYFSTTMIQSI
;
A
#
# COMPACT_ATOMS: atom_id res chain seq x y z
N MET A 1 -19.38 -17.24 11.60
CA MET A 1 -18.01 -17.73 11.88
C MET A 1 -17.04 -16.58 11.63
N LYS A 2 -16.32 -16.09 12.65
CA LYS A 2 -15.31 -15.03 12.50
C LYS A 2 -13.97 -15.69 12.19
N VAL A 3 -13.57 -15.73 10.93
CA VAL A 3 -12.18 -16.04 10.59
C VAL A 3 -11.37 -14.77 10.80
N LYS A 4 -10.71 -14.67 11.95
CA LYS A 4 -9.70 -13.66 12.22
C LYS A 4 -8.36 -14.36 12.33
N THR A 5 -7.93 -14.93 11.22
CA THR A 5 -6.58 -15.47 11.10
C THR A 5 -5.85 -14.52 10.17
N THR A 6 -5.08 -13.61 10.74
CA THR A 6 -4.03 -13.00 9.94
C THR A 6 -3.08 -14.15 9.61
N ASN A 7 -3.09 -14.64 8.37
CA ASN A 7 -2.22 -15.74 7.98
C ASN A 7 -0.78 -15.22 8.08
N ARG A 8 -0.01 -15.78 9.01
CA ARG A 8 1.39 -15.45 9.24
C ARG A 8 2.19 -15.53 7.94
N GLU A 9 1.94 -16.55 7.13
CA GLU A 9 2.58 -16.74 5.83
C GLU A 9 2.28 -15.56 4.90
N SER A 10 1.03 -15.08 4.87
CA SER A 10 0.67 -13.93 4.05
C SER A 10 1.34 -12.63 4.51
N ILE A 11 1.49 -12.43 5.83
CA ILE A 11 2.27 -11.29 6.35
C ILE A 11 3.73 -11.44 5.93
N GLU A 12 4.33 -12.61 6.14
CA GLU A 12 5.74 -12.88 5.83
C GLU A 12 6.02 -12.73 4.33
N THR A 13 5.13 -13.20 3.44
CA THR A 13 5.23 -13.00 2.00
C THR A 13 5.17 -11.51 1.65
N ILE A 14 4.14 -10.78 2.12
CA ILE A 14 4.00 -9.35 1.80
C ILE A 14 5.21 -8.56 2.30
N PHE A 15 5.70 -8.89 3.49
CA PHE A 15 6.86 -8.24 4.10
C PHE A 15 8.15 -8.55 3.33
N THR A 16 8.38 -9.80 2.97
CA THR A 16 9.57 -10.22 2.21
C THR A 16 9.59 -9.62 0.82
N GLU A 17 8.45 -9.63 0.12
CA GLU A 17 8.29 -8.99 -1.19
C GLU A 17 8.54 -7.48 -1.10
N ALA A 18 8.03 -6.81 -0.06
CA ALA A 18 8.25 -5.39 0.15
C ALA A 18 9.72 -5.05 0.44
N LEU A 19 10.42 -5.85 1.24
CA LEU A 19 11.85 -5.66 1.54
C LEU A 19 12.76 -5.87 0.31
N ALA A 20 12.32 -6.66 -0.67
CA ALA A 20 13.08 -6.88 -1.89
C ALA A 20 13.03 -5.69 -2.87
N ILE A 21 12.17 -4.70 -2.63
CA ILE A 21 12.02 -3.52 -3.48
C ILE A 21 13.11 -2.50 -3.12
N PRO A 22 13.99 -2.12 -4.06
CA PRO A 22 14.97 -1.08 -3.83
C PRO A 22 14.28 0.23 -3.42
N SER A 23 14.70 0.81 -2.30
CA SER A 23 14.18 2.07 -1.76
C SER A 23 15.33 3.00 -1.38
N PHE A 24 16.19 3.30 -2.35
CA PHE A 24 17.30 4.21 -2.11
C PHE A 24 16.78 5.62 -1.86
N THR A 25 17.15 6.18 -0.70
CA THR A 25 16.68 7.49 -0.27
C THR A 25 17.01 8.57 -1.30
N ASN A 26 16.07 9.47 -1.56
CA ASN A 26 16.23 10.63 -2.46
C ASN A 26 16.50 10.24 -3.92
N THR A 27 15.94 9.12 -4.38
CA THR A 27 15.98 8.68 -5.77
C THR A 27 14.59 8.28 -6.26
N ASP A 28 14.40 8.26 -7.57
CA ASP A 28 13.15 7.81 -8.20
C ASP A 28 12.80 6.34 -7.86
N THR A 29 13.75 5.57 -7.33
CA THR A 29 13.50 4.17 -6.89
C THR A 29 12.55 4.08 -5.69
N GLU A 30 12.33 5.19 -4.96
CA GLU A 30 11.34 5.26 -3.87
C GLU A 30 9.91 4.95 -4.34
N GLN A 31 9.59 5.11 -5.63
CA GLN A 31 8.27 4.81 -6.19
C GLN A 31 7.96 3.30 -6.28
N GLY A 32 8.97 2.42 -6.16
CA GLY A 32 8.80 0.98 -6.34
C GLY A 32 7.80 0.38 -5.35
N ILE A 33 7.86 0.81 -4.08
CA ILE A 33 6.97 0.31 -3.02
C ILE A 33 5.53 0.78 -3.23
N GLU A 34 5.35 2.02 -3.70
CA GLU A 34 4.05 2.59 -3.98
C GLU A 34 3.35 1.83 -5.12
N ALA A 35 4.12 1.45 -6.14
CA ALA A 35 3.65 0.64 -7.26
C ALA A 35 3.25 -0.78 -6.83
N TYR A 36 4.07 -1.43 -6.01
CA TYR A 36 3.77 -2.75 -5.47
C TYR A 36 2.49 -2.76 -4.61
N LEU A 37 2.35 -1.80 -3.70
CA LEU A 37 1.17 -1.73 -2.83
C LEU A 37 -0.12 -1.51 -3.62
N ASP A 38 -0.08 -0.66 -4.64
CA ASP A 38 -1.21 -0.41 -5.53
C ASP A 38 -1.64 -1.67 -6.29
N GLN A 39 -0.68 -2.40 -6.87
CA GLN A 39 -0.94 -3.67 -7.55
C GLN A 39 -1.50 -4.73 -6.58
N ARG A 40 -0.97 -4.80 -5.36
CA ARG A 40 -1.48 -5.73 -4.34
C ARG A 40 -2.89 -5.39 -3.90
N LEU A 41 -3.19 -4.12 -3.66
CA LEU A 41 -4.56 -3.67 -3.33
C LEU A 41 -5.54 -4.04 -4.44
N ALA A 42 -5.17 -3.83 -5.72
CA ALA A 42 -5.98 -4.21 -6.87
C ALA A 42 -6.27 -5.72 -6.97
N GLN A 43 -5.46 -6.58 -6.35
CA GLN A 43 -5.68 -8.03 -6.34
C GLN A 43 -6.69 -8.48 -5.26
N ILE A 44 -6.92 -7.67 -4.22
CA ILE A 44 -7.84 -8.02 -3.13
C ILE A 44 -9.29 -8.02 -3.67
N PRO A 45 -10.09 -9.09 -3.43
CA PRO A 45 -11.44 -9.21 -3.98
C PRO A 45 -12.35 -8.00 -3.74
N TYR A 46 -12.28 -7.43 -2.54
CA TYR A 46 -13.05 -6.23 -2.18
C TYR A 46 -12.77 -5.04 -3.11
N PHE A 47 -11.51 -4.78 -3.44
CA PHE A 47 -11.14 -3.64 -4.29
C PHE A 47 -11.38 -3.89 -5.78
N LYS A 48 -11.51 -5.16 -6.21
CA LYS A 48 -12.00 -5.48 -7.55
C LYS A 48 -13.46 -5.09 -7.74
N GLU A 49 -14.27 -5.28 -6.69
CA GLU A 49 -15.68 -4.85 -6.67
C GLU A 49 -15.82 -3.34 -6.41
N HIS A 50 -14.81 -2.71 -5.81
CA HIS A 50 -14.78 -1.29 -5.45
C HIS A 50 -13.51 -0.59 -5.94
N PRO A 51 -13.30 -0.46 -7.27
CA PRO A 51 -12.05 0.07 -7.83
C PRO A 51 -11.78 1.53 -7.47
N ASN A 52 -12.81 2.30 -7.13
CA ASN A 52 -12.70 3.70 -6.72
C ASN A 52 -12.44 3.88 -5.21
N GLN A 53 -12.22 2.80 -4.46
CA GLN A 53 -11.98 2.84 -3.02
C GLN A 53 -10.51 2.60 -2.65
N PHE A 54 -9.60 2.66 -3.60
CA PHE A 54 -8.17 2.68 -3.34
C PHE A 54 -7.47 3.47 -4.45
N GLY A 55 -6.21 3.81 -4.21
CA GLY A 55 -5.35 4.37 -5.24
C GLY A 55 -4.16 5.09 -4.62
N ARG A 56 -3.60 6.03 -5.39
CA ARG A 56 -2.47 6.85 -4.97
C ARG A 56 -2.87 8.31 -4.92
N TYR A 57 -2.42 8.99 -3.88
CA TYR A 57 -2.52 10.42 -3.76
C TYR A 57 -1.14 11.02 -3.99
N MET A 58 -0.97 11.77 -5.09
CA MET A 58 0.28 12.45 -5.40
C MET A 58 0.54 13.54 -4.37
N VAL A 59 1.76 13.61 -3.84
CA VAL A 59 2.16 14.69 -2.94
C VAL A 59 2.36 15.95 -3.77
N PRO A 60 1.59 17.04 -3.54
CA PRO A 60 1.75 18.27 -4.31
C PRO A 60 3.14 18.86 -4.12
N GLN A 61 3.72 19.40 -5.20
CA GLN A 61 5.02 20.10 -5.21
C GLN A 61 6.25 19.24 -4.83
N ASP A 62 6.10 17.92 -4.83
CA ASP A 62 7.20 17.02 -4.54
C ASP A 62 8.10 16.78 -5.77
N HIS A 63 9.39 17.08 -5.63
CA HIS A 63 10.36 16.99 -6.73
C HIS A 63 10.75 15.54 -7.06
N LEU A 64 10.44 14.60 -6.16
CA LEU A 64 10.67 13.16 -6.31
C LEU A 64 9.41 12.42 -6.78
N HIS A 65 8.33 13.16 -7.05
CA HIS A 65 7.05 12.62 -7.52
C HIS A 65 6.47 11.51 -6.63
N ARG A 66 6.65 11.60 -5.31
CA ARG A 66 6.14 10.61 -4.36
C ARG A 66 4.62 10.63 -4.30
N SER A 67 4.07 9.48 -3.94
CA SER A 67 2.64 9.31 -3.75
C SER A 67 2.33 8.46 -2.52
N VAL A 68 1.17 8.69 -1.92
CA VAL A 68 0.70 7.92 -0.77
C VAL A 68 -0.40 6.98 -1.24
N ASN A 69 -0.19 5.66 -1.09
CA ASN A 69 -1.29 4.73 -1.30
C ASN A 69 -2.34 4.91 -0.19
N TRP A 70 -3.59 4.91 -0.60
CA TRP A 70 -4.74 4.93 0.28
C TRP A 70 -5.71 3.81 -0.09
N ALA A 71 -6.40 3.29 0.92
CA ALA A 71 -7.42 2.27 0.74
C ALA A 71 -8.55 2.48 1.75
N LEU A 72 -9.79 2.47 1.26
CA LEU A 72 -10.99 2.68 2.02
C LEU A 72 -11.80 1.39 2.05
N VAL A 73 -12.12 0.89 3.24
CA VAL A 73 -13.05 -0.23 3.41
C VAL A 73 -14.31 0.29 4.07
N ASP A 74 -15.41 0.27 3.33
CA ASP A 74 -16.74 0.52 3.84
C ASP A 74 -17.32 -0.75 4.47
N LYS A 75 -17.55 -0.72 5.79
CA LYS A 75 -18.23 -1.78 6.55
C LYS A 75 -19.62 -1.35 7.01
N GLY A 76 -20.28 -0.48 6.25
CA GLY A 76 -21.61 0.07 6.53
C GLY A 76 -21.52 1.22 7.54
N LYS A 77 -21.78 0.95 8.82
CA LYS A 77 -21.76 2.01 9.87
C LYS A 77 -20.37 2.56 10.20
N LYS A 78 -19.31 1.98 9.65
CA LYS A 78 -17.91 2.38 9.89
C LYS A 78 -17.13 2.33 8.59
N LYS A 79 -16.49 3.45 8.26
CA LYS A 79 -15.49 3.56 7.19
C LYS A 79 -14.10 3.47 7.82
N GLN A 80 -13.23 2.65 7.25
CA GLN A 80 -11.83 2.54 7.68
C GLN A 80 -10.93 2.95 6.53
N LEU A 81 -10.12 3.97 6.78
CA LEU A 81 -9.14 4.49 5.83
C LEU A 81 -7.74 4.07 6.28
N TYR A 82 -7.00 3.48 5.35
CA TYR A 82 -5.61 3.07 5.55
C TYR A 82 -4.71 3.94 4.70
N PHE A 83 -3.59 4.39 5.29
CA PHE A 83 -2.50 5.06 4.60
C PHE A 83 -1.24 4.22 4.78
N SER A 84 -0.48 4.01 3.72
CA SER A 84 0.88 3.46 3.83
C SER A 84 1.89 4.60 3.85
N THR A 85 2.76 4.62 4.87
CA THR A 85 3.94 5.50 4.89
C THR A 85 5.16 4.60 4.75
N THR A 86 5.97 4.78 3.72
CA THR A 86 7.27 4.10 3.65
C THR A 86 8.24 4.84 4.57
N MET A 87 8.73 4.19 5.63
CA MET A 87 9.85 4.75 6.41
C MET A 87 11.12 4.65 5.58
N ILE A 88 11.67 5.81 5.27
CA ILE A 88 12.95 6.01 4.59
C ILE A 88 14.06 5.54 5.54
N GLN A 89 14.68 4.39 5.27
CA GLN A 89 15.97 4.08 5.89
C GLN A 89 17.06 4.73 5.05
N SER A 90 17.62 5.83 5.57
CA SER A 90 18.91 6.33 5.09
C SER A 90 19.96 5.26 5.39
N ILE A 91 20.56 4.71 4.33
CA ILE A 91 21.82 3.97 4.42
C ILE A 91 22.96 4.98 4.41
#